data_AF-A0A265E937-F1
#
_entry.id   AF-A0A265E937-F1
#
_cell.length_a   1.000
_cell.length_b   1.000
_cell.length_c   1.000
_cell.angle_alpha   90.00
_cell.angle_beta   90.00
_cell.angle_gamma   90.00
#
_symmetry.space_group_name_H-M   'P 1'
#
loop_
_entity.id
_entity.type
_entity.pdbx_description
1 polymer ?
#
loop_
_entity_poly.entity_id
_entity_poly.type
_entity_poly.pdbx_seq_one_letter_code
_entity_poly.pdbx_strand_id
1 'polypeptide(L)' 'MPFIDTGELFEIGGITIHIGVNAFSVLMLMIAIVGVWGLVAAVKNRNLLAVLFSFATVITFGFFAIATIFTYGYPDLAH' A
#
# COMPACT_ATOMS: atom_id res chain seq x y z
N MET A 1 -5.75 -15.14 -2.91
CA MET A 1 -5.52 -15.72 -1.56
C MET A 1 -4.45 -14.95 -0.79
N PRO A 2 -4.82 -14.25 0.27
CA PRO A 2 -3.85 -13.81 1.28
C PRO A 2 -3.23 -15.00 2.00
N PHE A 3 -2.01 -14.83 2.50
CA PHE A 3 -1.35 -15.84 3.33
C PHE A 3 -1.68 -15.65 4.83
N ILE A 4 -2.12 -14.46 5.22
CA ILE A 4 -2.74 -14.15 6.52
C ILE A 4 -4.10 -13.55 6.24
N ASP A 5 -5.16 -14.17 6.75
CA ASP A 5 -6.55 -13.72 6.62
C ASP A 5 -7.21 -13.77 7.99
N THR A 6 -7.84 -12.66 8.39
CA THR A 6 -8.58 -12.56 9.67
C THR A 6 -10.09 -12.80 9.49
N GLY A 7 -10.55 -13.01 8.25
CA GLY A 7 -11.98 -13.06 7.92
C GLY A 7 -12.63 -11.67 7.93
N GLU A 8 -13.96 -11.66 7.86
CA GLU A 8 -14.77 -10.43 7.96
C GLU A 8 -14.73 -9.88 9.38
N LEU A 9 -14.25 -8.64 9.54
CA LEU A 9 -14.16 -8.01 10.85
C LEU A 9 -15.36 -7.10 11.12
N PHE A 10 -15.61 -6.15 10.22
CA PHE A 10 -16.70 -5.19 10.35
C PHE A 10 -17.04 -4.55 9.00
N GLU A 11 -18.30 -4.20 8.79
CA GLU A 11 -18.77 -3.52 7.59
C GLU A 11 -19.03 -2.05 7.89
N ILE A 12 -18.44 -1.15 7.09
CA ILE A 12 -18.67 0.30 7.21
C ILE A 12 -19.16 0.81 5.87
N GLY A 13 -20.43 1.23 5.82
CA GLY A 13 -21.00 1.88 4.64
C GLY A 13 -20.99 1.03 3.37
N GLY A 14 -21.13 -0.30 3.49
CA GLY A 14 -21.08 -1.23 2.37
C GLY A 14 -19.68 -1.71 1.99
N ILE A 15 -18.64 -1.34 2.76
CA ILE A 15 -17.27 -1.84 2.60
C ILE A 15 -16.99 -2.81 3.73
N THR A 16 -16.80 -4.09 3.39
CA THR A 16 -16.34 -5.10 4.33
C THR A 16 -14.86 -4.92 4.60
N ILE A 17 -14.52 -4.76 5.88
CA ILE A 17 -13.14 -4.62 6.34
C ILE A 17 -12.67 -5.96 6.88
N HIS A 18 -11.50 -6.37 6.39
CA HIS A 18 -10.79 -7.58 6.75
C HIS A 18 -9.34 -7.19 7.05
N ILE A 19 -8.53 -8.10 7.57
CA ILE A 19 -7.08 -7.91 7.59
C ILE A 19 -6.44 -9.08 6.86
N GLY A 20 -5.84 -8.73 5.74
CA GLY A 20 -5.45 -9.67 4.71
C GLY A 20 -4.10 -9.36 4.08
N VAL A 21 -3.05 -10.08 4.47
CA VAL A 21 -1.71 -9.84 3.92
C VAL A 21 -1.47 -10.77 2.74
N ASN A 22 -1.16 -10.18 1.58
CA ASN A 22 -0.84 -10.90 0.35
C ASN A 22 0.49 -10.41 -0.25
N ALA A 23 1.05 -11.15 -1.21
CA ALA A 23 2.34 -10.81 -1.81
C ALA A 23 2.34 -9.41 -2.43
N PHE A 24 1.24 -9.00 -3.06
CA PHE A 24 1.10 -7.70 -3.69
C PHE A 24 1.19 -6.54 -2.68
N SER A 25 0.47 -6.64 -1.57
CA SER A 25 0.49 -5.65 -0.48
C SER A 25 1.88 -5.48 0.11
N VAL A 26 2.61 -6.59 0.31
CA VAL A 26 3.99 -6.56 0.84
C VAL A 26 4.92 -5.87 -0.15
N LEU A 27 4.85 -6.21 -1.44
CA LEU A 27 5.68 -5.59 -2.47
C LEU A 27 5.44 -4.08 -2.55
N MET A 28 4.18 -3.64 -2.52
CA MET A 28 3.85 -2.22 -2.51
C MET A 28 4.35 -1.52 -1.24
N LEU A 29 4.26 -2.17 -0.08
CA LEU A 29 4.77 -1.64 1.19
C LEU A 29 6.30 -1.50 1.16
N MET A 30 7.01 -2.49 0.59
CA MET A 30 8.45 -2.40 0.37
C MET A 30 8.83 -1.23 -0.54
N ILE A 31 8.10 -1.03 -1.64
CA ILE A 31 8.31 0.12 -2.53
C ILE A 31 8.07 1.43 -1.79
N ALA A 32 7.02 1.52 -0.97
CA ALA A 32 6.75 2.70 -0.16
C ALA A 32 7.89 3.00 0.82
N ILE A 33 8.43 1.98 1.51
CA ILE A 33 9.57 2.13 2.44
C ILE A 33 10.82 2.63 1.69
N VAL A 34 11.17 2.03 0.56
CA VAL A 34 12.31 2.47 -0.24
C VAL A 34 12.09 3.89 -0.78
N GLY A 35 10.85 4.23 -1.14
CA GLY A 35 10.45 5.57 -1.53
C GLY A 35 10.70 6.62 -0.45
N VAL A 36 10.58 6.28 0.84
CA VAL A 36 10.89 7.18 1.95
C VAL A 36 12.38 7.54 1.95
N TRP A 37 13.28 6.58 1.73
CA TRP A 37 14.71 6.88 1.59
C TRP A 37 15.00 7.77 0.37
N GLY A 38 14.34 7.50 -0.76
CA GLY A 38 14.40 8.35 -1.95
C GLY A 38 13.95 9.78 -1.66
N LEU A 39 12.86 9.94 -0.92
CA LEU A 39 12.32 11.24 -0.53
C LEU A 39 13.29 12.00 0.39
N VAL A 40 13.82 11.34 1.42
CA VAL A 40 14.82 11.95 2.33
C VAL A 40 16.06 12.39 1.56
N ALA A 41 16.58 11.56 0.67
CA ALA A 41 17.73 11.90 -0.18
C ALA A 41 17.42 13.07 -1.12
N ALA A 42 16.23 13.08 -1.73
CA ALA A 42 15.80 14.15 -2.63
C ALA A 42 15.66 15.51 -1.91
N VAL A 43 15.12 15.51 -0.69
CA VAL A 43 15.04 16.71 0.16
C VAL A 43 16.44 17.20 0.51
N LYS A 44 17.35 16.31 0.94
CA LYS A 44 18.74 16.66 1.28
C LYS A 44 19.47 17.30 0.09
N ASN A 45 19.23 16.79 -1.11
CA ASN A 45 19.84 17.28 -2.35
C ASN A 45 19.10 18.47 -2.97
N ARG A 46 18.04 19.00 -2.33
CA ARG A 46 17.18 20.08 -2.83
C ARG A 46 16.66 19.86 -4.26
N ASN A 47 16.46 18.59 -4.64
CA ASN A 47 15.96 18.22 -5.96
C ASN A 47 14.43 18.15 -5.91
N LEU A 48 13.76 19.27 -6.25
CA LEU A 48 12.31 19.39 -6.17
C LEU A 48 11.56 18.34 -7.02
N LEU A 49 12.09 18.02 -8.21
CA LEU A 49 11.47 17.03 -9.09
C LEU A 49 11.53 15.63 -8.47
N ALA A 50 12.68 15.25 -7.91
CA ALA A 50 12.84 13.97 -7.21
C ALA A 50 12.00 13.92 -5.92
N VAL A 51 11.83 15.04 -5.21
CA VAL A 51 10.94 15.12 -4.04
C VAL A 51 9.51 14.81 -4.46
N LEU A 52 9.01 15.44 -5.53
CA LEU A 52 7.66 15.21 -6.02
C LEU A 52 7.41 13.74 -6.37
N PHE A 53 8.30 13.13 -7.14
CA PHE A 53 8.13 11.73 -7.55
C PHE A 53 8.31 10.74 -6.40
N SER A 54 9.25 10.99 -5.49
CA SER A 54 9.44 10.13 -4.32
C SER A 54 8.25 10.22 -3.37
N PHE A 55 7.71 11.44 -3.17
CA PHE A 55 6.52 11.67 -2.36
C PHE A 55 5.29 10.99 -2.97
N ALA A 56 5.07 11.16 -4.27
CA ALA A 56 4.00 10.47 -4.99
C ALA A 56 4.12 8.95 -4.88
N THR A 57 5.34 8.41 -4.96
CA THR A 57 5.61 6.97 -4.78
C THR A 57 5.20 6.51 -3.38
N VAL A 58 5.68 7.19 -2.33
CA VAL A 58 5.38 6.82 -0.94
C VAL A 58 3.87 6.83 -0.68
N ILE A 59 3.17 7.89 -1.09
CA ILE A 59 1.73 8.02 -0.87
C ILE A 59 0.96 6.97 -1.65
N THR A 60 1.24 6.83 -2.95
CA THR A 60 0.46 5.94 -3.81
C THR A 60 0.65 4.48 -3.38
N PHE A 61 1.88 4.01 -3.29
CA PHE A 61 2.14 2.62 -2.92
C PHE A 61 1.81 2.34 -1.45
N GLY A 62 2.04 3.29 -0.55
CA GLY A 62 1.64 3.14 0.85
C GLY A 62 0.13 3.06 1.02
N PHE A 63 -0.62 3.94 0.35
CA PHE A 63 -2.08 3.91 0.36
C PHE A 63 -2.62 2.60 -0.22
N PHE A 64 -2.17 2.18 -1.40
CA PHE A 64 -2.65 0.95 -2.03
C PHE A 64 -2.22 -0.31 -1.27
N ALA A 65 -1.06 -0.32 -0.61
CA ALA A 65 -0.68 -1.39 0.29
C ALA A 65 -1.68 -1.53 1.45
N ILE A 66 -1.97 -0.42 2.12
CA ILE A 66 -2.91 -0.37 3.25
C ILE A 66 -4.33 -0.74 2.80
N ALA A 67 -4.82 -0.16 1.70
CA ALA A 67 -6.13 -0.48 1.15
C ALA A 67 -6.23 -1.97 0.79
N THR A 68 -5.20 -2.53 0.16
CA THR A 68 -5.16 -3.96 -0.18
C THR A 68 -5.22 -4.84 1.06
N ILE A 69 -4.54 -4.45 2.14
CA ILE A 69 -4.56 -5.18 3.41
C ILE A 69 -5.97 -5.18 4.02
N PHE A 70 -6.69 -4.06 3.91
CA PHE A 70 -7.98 -3.91 4.60
C PHE A 70 -9.20 -4.37 3.80
N THR A 71 -9.16 -4.29 2.47
CA THR A 71 -10.35 -4.51 1.65
C THR A 71 -10.19 -5.62 0.64
N TYR A 72 -9.10 -6.39 0.69
CA TYR A 72 -8.72 -7.30 -0.38
C TYR A 72 -8.86 -6.62 -1.74
N GLY A 73 -8.07 -5.58 -1.98
CA GLY A 73 -8.13 -4.71 -3.18
C GLY A 73 -8.01 -5.41 -4.54
N TYR A 74 -8.01 -6.74 -4.57
CA TYR A 74 -8.21 -7.58 -5.73
C TYR A 74 -9.54 -8.34 -5.57
N PRO A 75 -10.52 -8.19 -6.50
CA PRO A 75 -11.66 -9.09 -6.52
C PRO A 75 -11.13 -10.53 -6.62
N ASP A 76 -11.69 -11.44 -5.83
CA ASP A 76 -11.31 -12.85 -5.91
C ASP A 76 -11.56 -13.31 -7.36
N LEU A 77 -10.49 -13.54 -8.13
CA LEU A 77 -10.60 -14.11 -9.48
C LEU A 77 -10.94 -15.61 -9.43
N ALA A 78 -11.36 -16.10 -8.27
CA ALA A 78 -11.94 -17.41 -8.11
C ALA A 78 -13.27 -17.47 -8.87
N HIS A 79 -13.22 -18.06 -10.06
CA HIS A 79 -14.35 -18.77 -10.64
C HIS A 79 -14.61 -20.06 -9.84
#